data_AF-A0A537R7Z9-F1
#
_entry.id   AF-A0A537R7Z9-F1
#
_cell.length_a   1.000
_cell.length_b   1.000
_cell.length_c   1.000
_cell.angle_alpha   90.00
_cell.angle_beta   90.00
_cell.angle_gamma   90.00
#
_symmetry.space_group_name_H-M   'P 1'
#
loop_
_entity.id
_entity.type
_entity.pdbx_description
1 polymer ?
#
loop_
_entity_poly.entity_id
_entity_poly.type
_entity_poly.pdbx_seq_one_letter_code
_entity_poly.pdbx_strand_id
1 'polypeptide(L)' 'MKKLTVRLPEALVAQIETESRRRKLSKSDVVRERLTRPEKSRRRNPALLDAIADVIGSIDGLPRDLSAQAKK' A
#
# COMPACT_ATOMS: atom_id res chain seq x y z
N MET A 1 3.97 18.15 -22.14
CA MET A 1 4.24 18.36 -20.70
C MET A 1 3.11 19.19 -20.11
N LYS A 2 2.41 18.71 -19.08
CA LYS A 2 1.41 19.51 -18.34
C LYS A 2 2.12 20.19 -17.16
N LYS A 3 1.89 21.49 -16.98
CA LYS A 3 2.44 22.27 -15.85
C LYS A 3 1.32 22.52 -14.84
N LEU A 4 1.61 22.33 -13.57
CA LEU A 4 0.69 22.55 -12.46
C LEU A 4 1.41 23.46 -11.45
N THR A 5 0.78 24.55 -11.05
CA THR A 5 1.30 25.46 -10.02
C THR A 5 0.40 25.35 -8.80
N VAL A 6 0.97 24.96 -7.67
CA VAL A 6 0.23 24.73 -6.42
C VAL A 6 0.98 25.38 -5.26
N ARG A 7 0.25 25.95 -4.31
CA ARG A 7 0.83 26.40 -3.04
C ARG A 7 0.94 25.20 -2.10
N LEU A 8 2.16 24.89 -1.68
CA LEU A 8 2.44 23.78 -0.78
C LEU A 8 2.79 24.35 0.61
N PRO A 9 2.38 23.67 1.70
CA PRO A 9 2.87 24.00 3.03
C PRO A 9 4.40 23.90 3.11
N GLU A 10 5.04 24.80 3.85
CA GLU A 10 6.51 24.86 3.96
C GLU A 10 7.11 23.54 4.48
N ALA A 11 6.44 22.88 5.43
CA ALA A 11 6.85 21.58 5.94
C ALA A 11 6.94 20.50 4.84
N LEU A 12 6.02 20.52 3.87
CA LEU A 12 6.00 19.57 2.76
C LEU A 12 7.11 19.89 1.75
N VAL A 13 7.40 21.18 1.54
CA VAL A 13 8.52 21.62 0.70
C VAL A 13 9.85 21.14 1.30
N ALA A 14 10.06 21.31 2.61
CA ALA A 14 11.28 20.86 3.29
C ALA A 14 11.50 19.34 3.17
N GLN A 15 10.42 18.55 3.24
CA GLN A 15 10.48 17.10 3.03
C GLN A 15 10.89 16.74 1.59
N ILE A 16 10.31 17.42 0.60
CA ILE A 16 10.64 17.22 -0.82
C ILE A 16 12.10 17.60 -1.09
N GLU A 17 12.59 18.69 -0.50
CA GLU A 17 13.99 19.10 -0.64
C GLU A 17 14.96 18.10 -0.01
N THR A 18 14.61 17.57 1.16
CA THR A 18 15.40 16.54 1.83
C THR A 18 15.48 15.27 0.98
N GLU A 19 14.35 14.83 0.40
CA GLU A 19 14.31 13.67 -0.48
C GLU A 19 15.06 13.91 -1.80
N SER A 20 14.92 15.10 -2.38
CA SER A 20 15.67 15.55 -3.56
C SER A 20 17.18 15.48 -3.32
N ARG A 21 17.67 15.99 -2.18
CA ARG A 21 19.09 15.90 -1.80
C ARG A 21 19.55 14.47 -1.57
N ARG A 22 18.75 13.65 -0.86
CA ARG A 22 19.08 12.24 -0.59
C ARG A 22 19.17 11.41 -1.86
N ARG A 23 18.27 11.61 -2.81
CA ARG A 23 18.18 10.83 -4.05
C ARG A 23 18.87 11.46 -5.25
N LYS A 24 19.42 12.68 -5.11
CA LYS A 24 20.00 13.47 -6.21
C LYS A 24 19.05 13.67 -7.39
N LEU A 25 17.75 13.78 -7.10
CA LEU A 25 16.69 14.02 -8.09
C LEU A 25 16.21 15.46 -8.01
N SER A 26 15.68 16.01 -9.11
CA SER A 26 15.09 17.35 -9.07
C SER A 26 13.83 17.36 -8.19
N LYS A 27 13.51 18.50 -7.57
CA LYS A 27 12.28 18.65 -6.77
C LYS A 27 11.03 18.29 -7.58
N SER A 28 11.01 18.67 -8.85
CA SER A 28 9.92 18.36 -9.79
C SER A 28 9.82 16.87 -10.09
N ASP A 29 10.95 16.15 -10.19
CA ASP A 29 10.94 14.71 -10.42
C ASP A 29 10.47 13.95 -9.19
N VAL A 30 10.89 14.38 -7.99
CA VAL A 30 10.36 13.85 -6.72
C VAL A 30 8.84 14.07 -6.62
N VAL A 31 8.35 15.26 -6.98
CA VAL A 31 6.92 15.57 -6.97
C VAL A 31 6.17 14.74 -8.01
N ARG A 32 6.68 14.63 -9.23
CA ARG A 32 6.06 13.79 -10.28
C ARG A 32 6.03 12.33 -9.87
N GLU A 33 7.10 11.80 -9.32
CA GLU A 33 7.16 10.42 -8.84
C GLU A 33 6.14 10.20 -7.73
N ARG A 34 6.06 11.09 -6.73
CA ARG A 34 5.04 11.01 -5.67
C ARG A 34 3.60 11.11 -6.20
N LEU A 35 3.33 11.95 -7.20
CA LEU A 35 2.01 12.09 -7.81
C LEU A 35 1.64 10.91 -8.73
N THR A 36 2.62 10.31 -9.41
CA THR A 36 2.43 9.22 -10.36
C THR A 36 2.47 7.85 -9.67
N ARG A 37 3.16 7.75 -8.54
CA ARG A 37 3.20 6.54 -7.73
C ARG A 37 1.75 6.26 -7.32
N PRO A 38 1.14 5.16 -7.81
CA PRO A 38 -0.19 4.79 -7.35
C PRO A 38 -0.09 4.70 -5.84
N GLU A 39 -1.01 5.34 -5.12
CA GLU A 39 -1.07 5.26 -3.67
C GLU A 39 -0.96 3.77 -3.29
N LYS A 40 0.23 3.36 -2.85
CA LYS A 40 0.48 2.01 -2.31
C LYS A 40 -0.27 1.82 -0.98
N SER A 41 -1.13 2.77 -0.62
CA SER A 41 -1.92 2.89 0.60
C SER A 41 -3.42 2.69 0.40
N ARG A 42 -3.85 2.00 -0.67
CA ARG A 42 -5.13 1.28 -0.60
C ARG A 42 -5.15 0.01 -1.45
N ARG A 43 -4.03 -0.73 -1.50
CA ARG A 43 -4.23 -2.17 -1.44
C ARG A 43 -4.87 -2.39 -0.08
N ARG A 44 -6.18 -2.64 -0.06
CA ARG A 44 -6.83 -3.36 1.03
C ARG A 44 -5.83 -4.46 1.35
N ASN A 45 -5.09 -4.33 2.45
CA ASN A 45 -4.65 -5.54 3.11
C ASN A 45 -5.97 -6.28 3.28
N PRO A 46 -6.17 -7.44 2.64
CA PRO A 46 -7.27 -8.29 3.05
C PRO A 46 -7.19 -8.31 4.59
N ALA A 47 -8.31 -8.07 5.26
CA ALA A 47 -8.31 -8.22 6.71
C ALA A 47 -7.61 -9.55 7.00
N LEU A 48 -6.79 -9.66 8.04
CA LEU A 48 -5.99 -10.87 8.28
C LEU A 48 -6.80 -12.17 8.09
N LEU A 49 -8.09 -12.12 8.43
CA LEU A 49 -9.09 -13.17 8.22
C LEU A 49 -9.39 -13.50 6.74
N ASP A 50 -9.49 -12.51 5.85
CA ASP A 50 -9.65 -12.70 4.39
C ASP A 50 -8.41 -13.39 3.79
N ALA A 51 -7.20 -13.05 4.28
CA ALA A 51 -5.97 -13.70 3.84
C ALA A 51 -5.86 -15.15 4.34
N ILE A 52 -6.46 -15.45 5.50
CA ILE A 52 -6.54 -16.80 6.04
C ILE A 52 -7.62 -17.62 5.32
N ALA A 53 -8.69 -17.00 4.81
CA ALA A 53 -9.76 -17.70 4.11
C ALA A 53 -9.26 -18.46 2.87
N ASP A 54 -8.30 -17.90 2.13
CA ASP A 54 -7.67 -18.57 0.97
C ASP A 54 -6.85 -19.82 1.37
N VAL A 55 -6.49 -19.96 2.65
CA VAL A 55 -5.75 -21.10 3.19
C VAL A 55 -6.69 -22.20 3.67
N ILE A 56 -7.90 -21.85 4.11
CA ILE A 56 -8.88 -22.80 4.63
C ILE A 56 -9.44 -23.63 3.46
N GLY A 57 -9.12 -24.92 3.43
CA GLY A 57 -9.57 -25.85 2.38
C GLY A 57 -8.61 -26.00 1.19
N SER A 58 -7.50 -25.26 1.15
CA SER A 58 -6.48 -25.35 0.09
C SER A 58 -5.41 -26.43 0.34
N ILE A 59 -5.50 -27.17 1.47
CA ILE A 59 -4.54 -28.22 1.85
C ILE A 59 -5.28 -29.56 1.92
N ASP A 60 -4.92 -30.47 1.02
CA ASP A 60 -5.40 -31.84 1.01
C ASP A 60 -4.74 -32.69 2.10
N GLY A 61 -5.48 -33.67 2.64
CA GLY A 61 -4.95 -34.63 3.63
C GLY A 61 -5.01 -34.18 5.09
N LEU A 62 -5.67 -33.06 5.39
CA LEU A 62 -5.89 -32.60 6.76
C LEU A 62 -6.96 -33.44 7.49
N PRO A 63 -6.89 -33.50 8.85
CA PRO A 63 -7.94 -34.09 9.67
C PRO A 63 -9.32 -33.50 9.37
N ARG A 64 -10.37 -34.32 9.52
CA ARG A 64 -11.77 -33.96 9.23
C ARG A 64 -12.13 -32.60 9.84
N ASP A 65 -12.69 -31.70 9.03
CA ASP A 65 -13.13 -30.38 9.47
C ASP A 65 -14.18 -30.50 10.59
N LEU A 66 -13.83 -29.96 11.76
CA LEU A 66 -14.67 -29.96 12.95
C LEU A 66 -15.61 -28.75 13.01
N SER A 67 -15.47 -27.77 12.12
CA SER A 67 -16.35 -26.60 12.03
C SER A 67 -17.79 -26.98 11.64
N ALA A 68 -17.94 -28.07 10.89
CA ALA A 68 -19.22 -28.62 10.48
C ALA A 68 -19.89 -29.50 11.56
N GLN A 69 -19.22 -29.77 12.70
CA GLN A 69 -19.86 -30.51 13.79
C GLN A 69 -20.78 -29.59 14.59
N ALA A 70 -22.07 -29.60 14.23
CA ALA A 70 -23.11 -29.10 15.11
C ALA A 70 -23.13 -29.94 16.40
N LYS A 71 -23.00 -29.28 17.56
CA LYS A 71 -23.17 -29.94 18.85
C LYS A 71 -24.62 -30.41 18.97
N LYS A 72 -24.78 -31.68 19.35
CA LYS A 72 -26.08 -32.31 19.62
C LYS A 72 -26.56 -31.96 21.02
#